data_AF-A0A931ULR0-F1
#
_entry.id   AF-A0A931ULR0-F1
#
_cell.length_a   1.000
_cell.length_b   1.000
_cell.length_c   1.000
_cell.angle_alpha   90.00
_cell.angle_beta   90.00
_cell.angle_gamma   90.00
#
_symmetry.space_group_name_H-M   'P 1'
#
loop_
_entity.id
_entity.type
_entity.pdbx_description
1 polymer ?
#
loop_
_entity_poly.entity_id
_entity_poly.type
_entity_poly.pdbx_seq_one_letter_code
_entity_poly.pdbx_strand_id
1 'polypeptide(L)' 'MAERTVVVRASEFTGGAPMEGRPGVRDWKLIYPDRVPETKTLIMGLVEVPPGQHTPLHQHRCEEVYYVLQGRGRV' A
#
# COMPACT_ATOMS: atom_id res chain seq x y z
N MET A 1 -25.26 -8.93 -13.86
CA MET A 1 -24.95 -7.65 -13.20
C MET A 1 -24.01 -6.89 -14.12
N ALA A 2 -24.23 -5.60 -14.35
CA ALA A 2 -23.30 -4.81 -15.16
C ALA A 2 -21.94 -4.74 -14.45
N GLU A 3 -20.86 -4.95 -15.19
CA GLU A 3 -19.50 -4.84 -14.67
C GLU A 3 -19.26 -3.40 -14.21
N ARG A 4 -19.01 -3.22 -12.91
CA ARG A 4 -18.75 -1.90 -12.32
C ARG A 4 -17.25 -1.74 -12.14
N THR A 5 -16.63 -0.96 -13.02
CA THR A 5 -15.23 -0.56 -12.86
C THR A 5 -15.10 0.51 -11.79
N VAL A 6 -14.21 0.29 -10.82
CA VAL A 6 -13.82 1.32 -9.83
C VAL A 6 -12.45 1.86 -10.22
N VAL A 7 -12.35 3.20 -10.31
CA VAL A 7 -11.10 3.90 -10.60
C VAL A 7 -10.72 4.69 -9.35
N VAL A 8 -9.58 4.35 -8.75
CA VAL A 8 -9.01 5.09 -7.62
C VAL A 8 -7.98 6.09 -8.15
N ARG A 9 -8.17 7.37 -7.84
CA ARG A 9 -7.28 8.46 -8.24
C ARG A 9 -6.28 8.78 -7.15
N ALA A 10 -5.13 9.35 -7.54
CA ALA A 10 -4.09 9.78 -6.60
C ALA A 10 -4.59 10.76 -5.53
N SER A 11 -5.56 11.61 -5.86
CA SER A 11 -6.21 12.53 -4.92
C SER A 11 -7.02 11.84 -3.83
N GLU A 12 -7.32 10.55 -3.98
CA GLU A 12 -8.11 9.75 -3.03
C GLU A 12 -7.23 8.88 -2.13
N PHE A 13 -5.91 8.91 -2.34
CA PHE A 13 -4.96 8.13 -1.55
C PHE A 13 -4.93 8.66 -0.12
N THR A 14 -4.90 7.74 0.84
CA THR A 14 -4.81 8.10 2.27
C THR A 14 -3.63 7.40 2.93
N GLY A 15 -2.92 8.12 3.79
CA GLY A 15 -1.84 7.55 4.62
C GLY A 15 -2.38 6.85 5.87
N GLY A 16 -1.57 6.85 6.94
CA GLY A 16 -1.90 6.25 8.22
C GLY A 16 -1.75 4.73 8.23
N ALA A 17 -0.84 4.20 7.41
CA ALA A 17 -0.43 2.81 7.50
C ALA A 17 0.72 2.66 8.51
N PRO A 18 0.87 1.48 9.16
CA PRO A 18 1.88 1.30 10.22
C PRO A 18 3.32 1.59 9.79
N MET A 19 3.65 1.48 8.51
CA MET A 19 5.00 1.76 8.00
C MET A 19 5.40 3.23 8.12
N GLU A 20 4.44 4.16 8.19
CA GLU A 20 4.68 5.60 8.36
C GLU A 20 5.24 5.98 9.75
N GLY A 21 5.33 5.02 10.68
CA GLY A 21 6.05 5.21 11.95
C GLY A 21 7.56 5.47 11.78
N ARG A 22 8.09 5.35 10.55
CA ARG A 22 9.49 5.57 10.20
C ARG A 22 9.67 6.95 9.58
N PRO A 23 10.68 7.74 10.00
CA PRO A 23 10.86 9.11 9.50
C PRO A 23 10.91 9.19 7.98
N GLY A 24 9.95 9.91 7.38
CA GLY A 24 9.88 10.16 5.95
C GLY A 24 9.38 8.99 5.08
N VAL A 25 9.07 7.84 5.68
CA VAL A 25 8.39 6.75 4.95
C VAL A 25 6.96 7.19 4.66
N ARG A 26 6.54 7.04 3.40
CA ARG A 26 5.16 7.27 2.97
C ARG A 26 4.54 5.93 2.62
N ASP A 27 3.33 5.67 3.10
CA ASP A 27 2.64 4.40 2.83
C ASP A 27 1.16 4.68 2.60
N TRP A 28 0.82 4.76 1.31
CA TRP A 28 -0.51 5.14 0.85
C TRP A 28 -1.38 3.92 0.64
N LYS A 29 -2.62 4.03 1.11
CA LYS A 29 -3.69 3.07 0.90
C LYS A 29 -4.41 3.37 -0.42
N LEU A 30 -4.33 2.46 -1.40
CA LEU A 30 -4.94 2.61 -2.72
C LEU A 30 -6.23 1.79 -2.82
N ILE A 31 -6.14 0.47 -2.71
CA ILE A 31 -7.28 -0.44 -2.73
C ILE A 31 -7.44 -1.03 -1.34
N TYR A 32 -8.43 -0.57 -0.59
CA TYR A 32 -8.71 -1.02 0.77
C TYR A 32 -10.22 -1.18 1.01
N PRO A 33 -10.63 -2.04 1.96
CA PRO A 33 -12.05 -2.32 2.23
C PRO A 33 -12.88 -1.09 2.61
N ASP A 34 -12.26 -0.07 3.23
CA ASP A 34 -12.90 1.19 3.59
C ASP A 34 -13.03 2.17 2.41
N ARG A 35 -12.45 1.85 1.24
CA ARG A 35 -12.35 2.76 0.07
C ARG A 35 -12.99 2.21 -1.18
N VAL A 36 -12.77 0.92 -1.45
CA VAL A 36 -13.28 0.27 -2.64
C VAL A 36 -14.37 -0.71 -2.21
N PRO A 37 -15.65 -0.43 -2.53
CA PRO A 37 -16.74 -1.30 -2.14
C PRO A 37 -16.52 -2.69 -2.72
N GLU A 38 -16.81 -3.72 -1.91
CA GLU A 38 -16.77 -5.13 -2.31
C GLU A 38 -15.36 -5.71 -2.57
N THR A 39 -14.28 -5.00 -2.21
CA THR A 39 -12.94 -5.61 -2.26
C THR A 39 -12.79 -6.66 -1.15
N LYS A 40 -12.72 -7.93 -1.53
CA LYS A 40 -12.69 -9.05 -0.57
C LYS A 40 -11.38 -9.83 -0.53
N THR A 41 -10.56 -9.74 -1.57
CA THR A 41 -9.41 -10.65 -1.74
C THR A 41 -8.08 -9.95 -1.96
N LEU A 42 -8.08 -8.65 -2.24
CA LEU A 42 -6.87 -7.88 -2.52
C LEU A 42 -6.89 -6.58 -1.73
N ILE A 43 -5.75 -6.26 -1.13
CA ILE A 43 -5.43 -4.90 -0.70
C ILE A 43 -4.19 -4.44 -1.47
N MET A 44 -4.12 -3.15 -1.78
CA MET A 44 -2.99 -2.59 -2.51
C MET A 44 -2.62 -1.24 -1.92
N GLY A 45 -1.34 -1.08 -1.61
CA GLY A 45 -0.74 0.17 -1.19
C GLY A 45 0.39 0.60 -2.11
N LEU A 46 0.89 1.81 -1.89
CA LEU A 46 2.09 2.34 -2.52
C LEU A 46 3.00 2.87 -1.42
N VAL A 47 4.19 2.26 -1.31
CA VAL A 47 5.16 2.59 -0.27
C VAL A 47 6.36 3.28 -0.90
N GLU A 48 6.79 4.36 -0.25
CA GLU A 48 8.05 5.01 -0.53
C GLU A 48 8.95 5.01 0.70
N VAL A 49 10.15 4.49 0.54
CA VAL A 49 11.14 4.38 1.61
C VAL A 49 12.35 5.25 1.26
N PRO A 50 12.62 6.33 2.03
CA PRO A 50 13.81 7.15 1.81
C PRO A 50 15.10 6.37 2.03
N PRO A 51 16.23 6.79 1.41
CA PRO A 51 17.53 6.20 1.69
C PRO A 51 17.87 6.20 3.19
N GLY A 52 18.35 5.07 3.70
CA GLY A 52 18.69 4.89 5.12
C GLY A 52 17.51 4.53 6.03
N GLN A 53 16.27 4.51 5.50
CA GLN A 53 15.10 4.02 6.23
C GLN A 53 14.81 2.56 5.89
N HIS A 54 13.93 1.95 6.70
CA HIS A 54 13.47 0.58 6.53
C HIS A 54 12.04 0.46 7.06
N THR A 55 11.26 -0.46 6.51
CA THR A 55 9.97 -0.85 7.07
C THR A 55 10.19 -1.66 8.36
N PRO A 56 9.28 -1.59 9.35
CA PRO A 56 9.42 -2.42 10.57
C PRO A 56 9.36 -3.91 10.24
N LEU A 57 10.05 -4.74 11.02
CA LEU A 57 9.90 -6.19 10.93
C LEU A 57 8.49 -6.59 11.38
N HIS A 58 7.77 -7.34 10.55
CA HIS A 58 6.41 -7.79 10.84
C HIS A 58 6.04 -9.05 10.04
N GLN A 59 4.84 -9.57 10.27
CA GLN A 59 4.31 -10.75 9.60
C GLN A 59 2.82 -10.58 9.29
N HIS A 60 2.37 -11.27 8.24
CA HIS A 60 0.97 -11.32 7.83
C HIS A 60 0.44 -12.75 7.86
N ARG A 61 -0.90 -12.88 7.92
CA ARG A 61 -1.61 -14.16 7.78
C ARG A 61 -1.99 -14.48 6.34
N CYS A 62 -1.53 -13.67 5.40
CA CYS A 62 -1.72 -13.79 3.97
C CYS A 62 -0.41 -13.44 3.26
N GLU A 63 -0.32 -13.83 1.99
CA GLU A 63 0.79 -13.51 1.12
C GLU A 63 0.82 -12.02 0.78
N GLU A 64 2.02 -11.50 0.56
CA GLU A 64 2.26 -10.14 0.10
C GLU A 64 3.24 -10.19 -1.06
N VAL A 65 2.99 -9.37 -2.09
CA VAL A 65 3.82 -9.28 -3.28
C VAL A 65 4.20 -7.83 -3.51
N TYR A 66 5.49 -7.56 -3.61
CA TYR A 66 6.00 -6.23 -3.94
C TYR A 66 6.38 -6.13 -5.42
N TYR A 67 5.91 -5.06 -6.07
CA TYR A 67 6.38 -4.66 -7.38
C TYR A 67 7.18 -3.35 -7.25
N VAL A 68 8.47 -3.40 -7.53
CA VAL A 68 9.38 -2.25 -7.36
C VAL A 68 9.21 -1.30 -8.55
N LEU A 69 8.59 -0.14 -8.31
CA LEU A 69 8.40 0.90 -9.33
C LEU A 69 9.68 1.68 -9.62
N GLN A 70 10.51 1.94 -8.60
CA GLN A 70 11.74 2.70 -8.72
C GLN A 70 12.70 2.39 -7.57
N GLY A 71 14.00 2.55 -7.82
CA GLY A 71 15.04 2.46 -6.79
C GLY A 71 15.55 1.05 -6.56
N ARG A 72 16.18 0.83 -5.40
CA ARG A 72 16.72 -0.46 -4.97
C ARG A 72 16.76 -0.54 -3.45
N GLY A 73 16.64 -1.75 -2.92
CA GLY A 73 16.68 -2.02 -1.49
C GLY A 73 17.13 -3.44 -1.20
N ARG A 74 16.97 -3.84 0.06
CA ARG A 74 17.16 -5.22 0.51
C ARG A 74 15.94 -5.61 1.32
N VAL A 75 15.56 -6.87 1.19
CA VAL A 75 14.53 -7.54 2.00
C VAL A 75 15.23 -8.44 2.98
#